data_AF-A0A820YX42-F1
#
_entry.id   AF-A0A820YX42-F1
#
_cell.length_a   1.000
_cell.length_b   1.000
_cell.length_c   1.000
_cell.angle_alpha   90.00
_cell.angle_beta   90.00
_cell.angle_gamma   90.00
#
_symmetry.space_group_name_H-M   'P 1'
#
loop_
_entity.id
_entity.type
_entity.pdbx_description
1 polymer ?
#
loop_
_entity_poly.entity_id
_entity_poly.type
_entity_poly.pdbx_seq_one_letter_code
_entity_poly.pdbx_strand_id
1 'polypeptide(L)'
;VFLESPTDFTVDAKLVTGSGSGRVECLLTSPSGRAVRCPVKNMSDGTYLVQYAPYEPGMHQLEVTYENIPVPGSPFHVSAVPGCDSTRVRAYGPGLENATTNEPTTFTIETKSAGQGSLGLAIEGPSEAKMVCKDNQDGTCIMEYLPAKAGQYDIAIKFAEHHIPGSPFRVNVRDRLDANRVNVKMSSTMRANVLQEITIDGQTAGPGSPSIDITDIHGRRKPANIRPRGEGVYVAEFTPQAEGPHRIDINWSDQPIPQSPFNIQVLPHFEPNKVIVDGPGIRNGISASLETHFRIDTRDAGFEQPDVLIKNPEGLLISSKIIDNKDGTYKIIYKPNDVGRYIINVNYGGIPVHNSPFNVKVEPTGDPTKCHISGTGINPNVQVGEEYTITVDTHDAGPGTVTCRIRSTLGNDLDIDIVDNEDGTYNLFYIPHNPGNYVIKIKFGGQDIPGGDFVVTAGDTHQQIRRKSESSTTSLYRPVDFRLPVGGGKLSDITALIRTPTGKFHTPLIDDNEDGTVSIKYQPSEIGLHELDVFYQGQPIAGSPFKFHVDQVQTGYVTAYGPGLSHGVCNESCNFRIITKDAGSGGLSVAVEGSSKAEIQCKDNKDGTCDVTYWPVS
;
A
#
# COMPACT_ATOMS: atom_id res chain seq x y z
N VAL A 1 -59.54 -49.77 30.36
CA VAL A 1 -59.29 -48.32 30.13
C VAL A 1 -59.07 -47.65 31.47
N PHE A 2 -58.52 -46.43 31.47
CA PHE A 2 -58.31 -45.67 32.71
C PHE A 2 -59.48 -44.74 32.99
N LEU A 3 -59.72 -44.45 34.26
CA LEU A 3 -60.73 -43.47 34.67
C LEU A 3 -60.42 -42.08 34.13
N GLU A 4 -61.48 -41.36 33.79
CA GLU A 4 -61.48 -39.96 33.32
C GLU A 4 -60.60 -39.71 32.07
N SER A 5 -60.12 -40.78 31.43
CA SER A 5 -59.30 -40.71 30.23
C SER A 5 -60.19 -40.85 29.00
N PRO A 6 -60.22 -39.86 28.11
CA PRO A 6 -60.89 -39.98 26.83
C PRO A 6 -60.37 -41.20 26.08
N THR A 7 -61.26 -42.15 25.86
CA THR A 7 -61.03 -43.34 25.05
C THR A 7 -61.97 -43.28 23.86
N ASP A 8 -61.49 -43.67 22.71
CA ASP A 8 -62.29 -43.72 21.50
C ASP A 8 -62.26 -45.09 20.84
N PHE A 9 -63.29 -45.36 20.07
CA PHE A 9 -63.35 -46.49 19.15
C PHE A 9 -64.14 -46.07 17.91
N THR A 10 -63.89 -46.77 16.82
CA THR A 10 -64.59 -46.52 15.55
C THR A 10 -65.65 -47.57 15.34
N VAL A 11 -66.86 -47.12 15.02
CA VAL A 11 -67.93 -47.97 14.48
C VAL A 11 -67.85 -47.87 12.96
N ASP A 12 -67.50 -48.97 12.30
CA ASP A 12 -67.47 -49.07 10.85
C ASP A 12 -68.80 -49.60 10.32
N ALA A 13 -69.56 -48.75 9.64
CA ALA A 13 -70.82 -49.09 9.00
C ALA A 13 -70.75 -49.02 7.46
N LYS A 14 -69.55 -49.01 6.88
CA LYS A 14 -69.32 -48.88 5.43
C LYS A 14 -70.07 -49.94 4.61
N LEU A 15 -70.20 -51.15 5.15
CA LEU A 15 -70.91 -52.27 4.51
C LEU A 15 -72.44 -52.13 4.53
N VAL A 16 -72.99 -51.23 5.35
CA VAL A 16 -74.44 -50.99 5.51
C VAL A 16 -74.86 -49.68 4.84
N THR A 17 -74.11 -48.60 5.07
CA THR A 17 -74.30 -47.31 4.39
C THR A 17 -72.95 -46.71 3.99
N GLY A 18 -72.58 -46.87 2.72
CA GLY A 18 -71.30 -46.38 2.19
C GLY A 18 -71.14 -44.86 2.19
N SER A 19 -72.22 -44.09 2.36
CA SER A 19 -72.23 -42.62 2.38
C SER A 19 -72.29 -42.00 3.78
N GLY A 20 -72.29 -42.80 4.86
CA GLY A 20 -72.34 -42.29 6.24
C GLY A 20 -73.65 -41.60 6.64
N SER A 21 -74.77 -41.89 5.98
CA SER A 21 -76.06 -41.25 6.27
C SER A 21 -76.81 -41.79 7.50
N GLY A 22 -76.32 -42.86 8.12
CA GLY A 22 -76.94 -43.47 9.29
C GLY A 22 -76.61 -42.76 10.61
N ARG A 23 -77.33 -43.14 11.67
CA ARG A 23 -77.17 -42.63 13.03
C ARG A 23 -76.62 -43.70 13.97
N VAL A 24 -75.44 -43.44 14.54
CA VAL A 24 -74.86 -44.24 15.63
C VAL A 24 -75.17 -43.57 16.97
N GLU A 25 -75.71 -44.34 17.92
CA GLU A 25 -75.84 -43.92 19.32
C GLU A 25 -75.03 -44.86 20.20
N CYS A 26 -74.36 -44.29 21.20
CA CYS A 26 -73.61 -45.05 22.19
C CYS A 26 -73.99 -44.59 23.61
N LEU A 27 -74.27 -45.55 24.48
CA LEU A 27 -74.62 -45.34 25.88
C LEU A 27 -73.62 -46.09 26.77
N LEU A 28 -72.93 -45.36 27.64
CA LEU A 28 -72.03 -45.92 28.64
C LEU A 28 -72.75 -46.05 29.98
N THR A 29 -72.96 -47.28 30.44
CA THR A 29 -73.55 -47.60 31.76
C THR A 29 -72.44 -47.96 32.74
N SER A 30 -72.36 -47.23 33.86
CA SER A 30 -71.38 -47.46 34.93
C SER A 30 -71.79 -48.60 35.87
N PRO A 31 -70.87 -49.12 36.70
CA PRO A 31 -71.16 -50.16 37.70
C PRO A 31 -72.28 -49.78 38.68
N SER A 32 -72.46 -48.49 38.99
CA SER A 32 -73.56 -47.98 39.81
C SER A 32 -74.92 -47.96 39.10
N GLY A 33 -74.96 -48.28 37.80
CA GLY A 33 -76.15 -48.24 36.95
C GLY A 33 -76.40 -46.90 36.28
N ARG A 34 -75.50 -45.91 36.43
CA ARG A 34 -75.65 -44.60 35.78
C ARG A 34 -75.29 -44.70 34.30
N ALA A 35 -76.24 -44.36 33.43
CA ALA A 35 -76.05 -44.38 31.98
C ALA A 35 -75.83 -42.97 31.41
N VAL A 36 -74.79 -42.79 30.59
CA VAL A 36 -74.41 -41.52 29.96
C VAL A 36 -74.27 -41.70 28.46
N ARG A 37 -74.86 -40.81 27.65
CA ARG A 37 -74.70 -40.84 26.19
C ARG A 37 -73.29 -40.38 25.81
N CYS A 38 -72.61 -41.19 25.01
CA CYS A 38 -71.28 -40.92 24.50
C CYS A 38 -71.35 -39.97 23.28
N PRO A 39 -70.45 -38.98 23.19
CA PRO A 39 -70.25 -38.22 21.96
C PRO A 39 -69.93 -39.13 20.77
N VAL A 40 -70.61 -38.90 19.64
CA VAL A 40 -70.39 -39.60 18.39
C VAL A 40 -70.15 -38.58 17.29
N LYS A 41 -69.03 -38.71 16.58
CA LYS A 41 -68.69 -37.88 15.41
C LYS A 41 -68.78 -38.72 14.14
N ASN A 42 -69.65 -38.31 13.22
CA ASN A 42 -69.73 -38.91 11.89
C ASN A 42 -68.53 -38.45 11.04
N MET A 43 -67.73 -39.38 10.54
CA MET A 43 -66.54 -39.10 9.73
C MET A 43 -66.86 -38.92 8.24
N SER A 44 -68.15 -38.97 7.86
CA SER A 44 -68.67 -38.78 6.50
C SER A 44 -68.16 -39.76 5.44
N ASP A 45 -67.50 -40.84 5.86
CA ASP A 45 -66.97 -41.90 5.01
C ASP A 45 -67.62 -43.27 5.29
N GLY A 46 -68.71 -43.30 6.07
CA GLY A 46 -69.35 -44.52 6.56
C GLY A 46 -68.82 -45.01 7.92
N THR A 47 -67.86 -44.31 8.53
CA THR A 47 -67.38 -44.58 9.90
C THR A 47 -67.80 -43.51 10.90
N TYR A 48 -67.91 -43.90 12.16
CA TYR A 48 -68.33 -43.05 13.27
C TYR A 48 -67.33 -43.19 14.42
N LEU A 49 -66.74 -42.07 14.84
CA LEU A 49 -65.85 -42.02 15.99
C LEU A 49 -66.68 -41.83 17.25
N VAL A 50 -66.67 -42.83 18.13
CA VAL A 50 -67.33 -42.77 19.44
C VAL A 50 -66.28 -42.46 20.49
N GLN A 51 -66.54 -41.48 21.35
CA GLN A 51 -65.65 -41.11 22.45
C GLN A 51 -66.37 -41.32 23.79
N TYR A 52 -65.67 -41.89 24.76
CA TYR A 52 -66.19 -42.09 26.11
C TYR A 52 -65.09 -41.96 27.16
N ALA A 53 -65.47 -41.56 28.37
CA ALA A 53 -64.58 -41.48 29.52
C ALA A 53 -65.31 -42.06 30.74
N PRO A 54 -64.90 -43.22 31.27
CA PRO A 54 -65.53 -43.79 32.47
C PRO A 54 -65.07 -43.04 33.72
N TYR A 55 -66.00 -42.76 34.64
CA TYR A 55 -65.73 -42.00 35.87
C TYR A 55 -65.72 -42.88 37.13
N GLU A 56 -66.23 -44.11 37.04
CA GLU A 56 -66.30 -45.04 38.18
C GLU A 56 -65.35 -46.22 37.97
N PRO A 57 -64.67 -46.74 39.00
CA PRO A 57 -63.91 -47.98 38.88
C PRO A 57 -64.84 -49.18 38.70
N GLY A 58 -64.50 -50.09 37.79
CA GLY A 58 -65.21 -51.36 37.56
C GLY A 58 -65.71 -51.57 36.13
N MET A 59 -66.53 -52.61 35.98
CA MET A 59 -67.04 -53.07 34.69
C MET A 59 -68.15 -52.15 34.15
N HIS A 60 -67.87 -51.44 33.06
CA HIS A 60 -68.86 -50.63 32.34
C HIS A 60 -69.46 -51.43 31.20
N GLN A 61 -70.69 -51.08 30.82
CA GLN A 61 -71.37 -51.59 29.63
C GLN A 61 -71.50 -50.47 28.60
N LEU A 62 -71.02 -50.71 27.39
CA LEU A 62 -71.15 -49.83 26.23
C LEU A 62 -72.21 -50.42 25.29
N GLU A 63 -73.41 -49.85 25.32
CA GLU A 63 -74.46 -50.18 24.37
C GLU A 63 -74.29 -49.30 23.12
N VAL A 64 -74.00 -49.95 21.99
CA VAL A 64 -73.79 -49.28 20.71
C VAL A 64 -74.89 -49.72 19.75
N THR A 65 -75.62 -48.77 19.20
CA THR A 65 -76.67 -49.02 18.22
C THR A 65 -76.41 -48.25 16.95
N TYR A 66 -76.83 -48.83 15.83
CA TYR A 66 -76.91 -48.20 14.52
C TYR A 66 -78.38 -48.22 14.10
N GLU A 67 -78.99 -47.06 13.83
CA GLU A 67 -80.43 -46.93 13.56
C GLU A 67 -81.32 -47.60 14.64
N ASN A 68 -80.92 -47.48 15.91
CA ASN A 68 -81.55 -48.11 17.08
C ASN A 68 -81.46 -49.65 17.13
N ILE A 69 -80.70 -50.28 16.23
CA ILE A 69 -80.42 -51.72 16.26
C ILE A 69 -79.05 -51.95 16.90
N PRO A 70 -78.92 -52.79 17.95
CA PRO A 70 -77.63 -53.12 18.54
C PRO A 70 -76.66 -53.67 17.50
N VAL A 71 -75.45 -53.11 17.46
CA VAL A 71 -74.39 -53.63 16.58
C VAL A 71 -73.93 -55.01 17.10
N PRO A 72 -73.36 -55.87 16.24
CA PRO A 72 -72.84 -57.17 16.68
C PRO A 72 -71.86 -57.03 17.86
N GLY A 73 -72.14 -57.74 18.96
CA GLY A 73 -71.33 -57.71 20.18
C GLY A 73 -71.75 -56.67 21.22
N SER A 74 -72.72 -55.80 20.93
CA SER A 74 -73.29 -54.88 21.92
C SER A 74 -74.26 -55.62 22.88
N PRO A 75 -74.21 -55.35 24.20
CA PRO A 75 -73.32 -54.40 24.90
C PRO A 75 -71.90 -54.93 25.04
N PHE A 76 -70.91 -54.04 24.83
CA PHE A 76 -69.50 -54.33 25.06
C PHE A 76 -69.15 -54.06 26.52
N HIS A 77 -68.30 -54.90 27.12
CA HIS A 77 -67.85 -54.73 28.51
C HIS A 77 -66.45 -54.14 28.55
N VAL A 78 -66.29 -53.00 29.24
CA VAL A 78 -65.00 -52.34 29.42
C VAL A 78 -64.66 -52.21 30.90
N SER A 79 -63.52 -52.73 31.32
CA SER A 79 -63.03 -52.57 32.69
C SER A 79 -62.33 -51.22 32.82
N ALA A 80 -62.84 -50.37 33.71
CA ALA A 80 -62.28 -49.08 34.03
C ALA A 80 -61.52 -49.17 35.36
N VAL A 81 -60.24 -48.80 35.36
CA VAL A 81 -59.39 -48.84 36.55
C VAL A 81 -58.79 -47.46 36.84
N PRO A 82 -58.60 -47.07 38.11
CA PRO A 82 -57.81 -45.89 38.44
C PRO A 82 -56.35 -46.09 38.00
N GLY A 83 -55.69 -45.02 37.56
CA GLY A 83 -54.26 -45.01 37.26
C GLY A 83 -53.91 -44.39 35.90
N CYS A 84 -52.65 -44.57 35.53
CA CYS A 84 -52.04 -44.05 34.32
C CYS A 84 -51.01 -45.03 33.74
N ASP A 85 -50.70 -44.89 32.46
CA ASP A 85 -49.72 -45.69 31.75
C ASP A 85 -48.92 -44.79 30.79
N SER A 86 -47.67 -44.50 31.17
CA SER A 86 -46.79 -43.64 30.37
C SER A 86 -46.42 -44.25 29.01
N THR A 87 -46.55 -45.58 28.85
CA THR A 87 -46.22 -46.28 27.60
C THR A 87 -47.22 -45.99 26.48
N ARG A 88 -48.38 -45.44 26.81
CA ARG A 88 -49.43 -45.04 25.85
C ARG A 88 -49.31 -43.61 25.36
N VAL A 89 -48.43 -42.81 25.98
CA VAL A 89 -48.14 -41.45 25.51
C VAL A 89 -47.19 -41.52 24.32
N ARG A 90 -47.47 -40.75 23.28
CA ARG A 90 -46.65 -40.68 22.06
C ARG A 90 -46.15 -39.26 21.85
N ALA A 91 -44.88 -39.11 21.49
CA ALA A 91 -44.32 -37.84 21.07
C ALA A 91 -43.69 -37.98 19.67
N TYR A 92 -43.95 -37.02 18.79
CA TYR A 92 -43.49 -37.05 17.40
C TYR A 92 -43.44 -35.64 16.79
N GLY A 93 -42.60 -35.44 15.79
CA GLY A 93 -42.46 -34.17 15.05
C GLY A 93 -41.01 -33.77 14.84
N PRO A 94 -40.75 -32.78 13.97
CA PRO A 94 -39.39 -32.39 13.55
C PRO A 94 -38.52 -31.94 14.72
N GLY A 95 -39.11 -31.33 15.75
CA GLY A 95 -38.41 -30.91 16.97
C GLY A 95 -37.91 -32.02 17.88
N LEU A 96 -38.16 -33.29 17.56
CA LEU A 96 -37.52 -34.43 18.23
C LEU A 96 -36.41 -35.05 17.38
N GLU A 97 -36.15 -34.52 16.18
CA GLU A 97 -35.18 -35.06 15.23
C GLU A 97 -33.99 -34.11 15.02
N ASN A 98 -34.25 -32.87 14.58
CA ASN A 98 -33.23 -31.87 14.29
C ASN A 98 -33.77 -30.46 14.57
N ALA A 99 -32.88 -29.52 14.92
CA ALA A 99 -33.24 -28.10 15.03
C ALA A 99 -32.08 -27.16 14.67
N THR A 100 -32.41 -25.89 14.47
CA THR A 100 -31.46 -24.82 14.16
C THR A 100 -31.49 -23.77 15.27
N THR A 101 -30.35 -23.16 15.60
CA THR A 101 -30.34 -22.09 16.60
C THR A 101 -31.21 -20.90 16.20
N ASN A 102 -31.92 -20.36 17.19
CA ASN A 102 -32.81 -19.20 17.06
C ASN A 102 -34.00 -19.39 16.09
N GLU A 103 -34.37 -20.64 15.77
CA GLU A 103 -35.59 -20.97 15.03
C GLU A 103 -36.59 -21.74 15.91
N PRO A 104 -37.85 -21.28 16.00
CA PRO A 104 -38.88 -22.01 16.73
C PRO A 104 -39.09 -23.39 16.12
N THR A 105 -38.90 -24.42 16.94
CA THR A 105 -39.02 -25.81 16.51
C THR A 105 -40.11 -26.49 17.31
N THR A 106 -40.94 -27.31 16.64
CA THR A 106 -42.14 -27.89 17.25
C THR A 106 -42.18 -29.40 17.21
N PHE A 107 -42.84 -29.99 18.20
CA PHE A 107 -43.25 -31.40 18.22
C PHE A 107 -44.59 -31.55 18.95
N THR A 108 -45.27 -32.67 18.73
CA THR A 108 -46.59 -32.98 19.29
C THR A 108 -46.48 -34.10 20.32
N ILE A 109 -47.24 -33.97 21.42
CA ILE A 109 -47.42 -35.02 22.44
C ILE A 109 -48.89 -35.42 22.46
N GLU A 110 -49.17 -36.70 22.27
CA GLU A 110 -50.50 -37.31 22.33
C GLU A 110 -50.62 -38.15 23.60
N THR A 111 -51.58 -37.82 24.47
CA THR A 111 -51.80 -38.47 25.78
C THR A 111 -53.11 -39.27 25.83
N LYS A 112 -53.79 -39.44 24.69
CA LYS A 112 -55.04 -40.20 24.60
C LYS A 112 -54.87 -41.61 25.18
N SER A 113 -55.86 -42.06 25.95
CA SER A 113 -55.87 -43.40 26.59
C SER A 113 -54.76 -43.69 27.61
N ALA A 114 -53.93 -42.71 27.99
CA ALA A 114 -52.85 -42.87 28.97
C ALA A 114 -53.32 -42.78 30.44
N GLY A 115 -54.57 -42.40 30.71
CA GLY A 115 -55.06 -42.16 32.08
C GLY A 115 -54.89 -40.72 32.55
N GLN A 116 -55.19 -40.47 33.82
CA GLN A 116 -55.01 -39.17 34.45
C GLN A 116 -53.58 -39.06 35.01
N GLY A 117 -52.81 -38.08 34.54
CA GLY A 117 -51.42 -37.88 34.94
C GLY A 117 -50.88 -36.51 34.55
N SER A 118 -49.86 -36.04 35.27
CA SER A 118 -49.13 -34.82 34.94
C SER A 118 -48.14 -35.07 33.80
N LEU A 119 -48.04 -34.12 32.88
CA LEU A 119 -47.00 -34.11 31.85
C LEU A 119 -45.80 -33.29 32.37
N GLY A 120 -44.65 -33.93 32.49
CA GLY A 120 -43.38 -33.31 32.86
C GLY A 120 -42.49 -33.15 31.62
N LEU A 121 -41.95 -31.95 31.42
CA LEU A 121 -41.11 -31.61 30.27
C LEU A 121 -39.83 -30.93 30.74
N ALA A 122 -38.69 -31.42 30.27
CA ALA A 122 -37.40 -30.79 30.48
C ALA A 122 -36.58 -30.87 29.20
N ILE A 123 -35.93 -29.76 28.85
CA ILE A 123 -34.99 -29.68 27.74
C ILE A 123 -33.64 -29.31 28.33
N GLU A 124 -32.70 -30.26 28.30
CA GLU A 124 -31.35 -30.07 28.82
C GLU A 124 -30.36 -30.00 27.66
N GLY A 125 -29.46 -29.02 27.68
CA GLY A 125 -28.50 -28.83 26.60
C GLY A 125 -27.54 -27.68 26.84
N PRO A 126 -26.76 -27.29 25.81
CA PRO A 126 -25.76 -26.21 25.88
C PRO A 126 -26.28 -24.84 26.32
N SER A 127 -27.58 -24.59 26.21
CA SER A 127 -28.25 -23.39 26.70
C SER A 127 -29.69 -23.71 27.10
N GLU A 128 -30.27 -22.92 28.00
CA GLU A 128 -31.70 -23.03 28.34
C GLU A 128 -32.55 -22.63 27.12
N ALA A 129 -33.44 -23.53 26.70
CA ALA A 129 -34.36 -23.28 25.59
C ALA A 129 -35.70 -22.75 26.13
N LYS A 130 -36.17 -21.62 25.60
CA LYS A 130 -37.52 -21.13 25.91
C LYS A 130 -38.54 -22.12 25.32
N MET A 131 -39.51 -22.54 26.10
CA MET A 131 -40.55 -23.47 25.67
C MET A 131 -41.96 -22.90 25.86
N VAL A 132 -42.85 -23.23 24.93
CA VAL A 132 -44.28 -22.91 24.98
C VAL A 132 -45.06 -24.19 24.72
N CYS A 133 -46.02 -24.48 25.59
CA CYS A 133 -46.96 -25.59 25.44
C CYS A 133 -48.33 -25.03 25.05
N LYS A 134 -48.93 -25.58 24.00
CA LYS A 134 -50.28 -25.27 23.58
C LYS A 134 -51.12 -26.56 23.58
N ASP A 135 -52.13 -26.60 24.45
CA ASP A 135 -53.12 -27.67 24.46
C ASP A 135 -54.13 -27.47 23.32
N ASN A 136 -54.32 -28.52 22.50
CA ASN A 136 -55.28 -28.51 21.39
C ASN A 136 -56.70 -28.91 21.83
N GLN A 137 -56.90 -29.28 23.10
CA GLN A 137 -58.19 -29.70 23.68
C GLN A 137 -58.79 -30.96 23.04
N ASP A 138 -57.97 -31.76 22.36
CA ASP A 138 -58.35 -33.02 21.72
C ASP A 138 -57.54 -34.22 22.23
N GLY A 139 -56.81 -34.04 23.34
CA GLY A 139 -55.87 -35.03 23.89
C GLY A 139 -54.47 -34.95 23.27
N THR A 140 -54.18 -33.89 22.51
CA THR A 140 -52.83 -33.57 22.01
C THR A 140 -52.37 -32.20 22.48
N CYS A 141 -51.06 -32.06 22.70
CA CYS A 141 -50.39 -30.80 23.00
C CYS A 141 -49.27 -30.53 21.99
N ILE A 142 -49.16 -29.30 21.52
CA ILE A 142 -48.04 -28.83 20.69
C ILE A 142 -47.01 -28.17 21.60
N MET A 143 -45.79 -28.66 21.51
CA MET A 143 -44.62 -28.09 22.15
C MET A 143 -43.83 -27.30 21.12
N GLU A 144 -43.52 -26.04 21.43
CA GLU A 144 -42.57 -25.21 20.70
C GLU A 144 -41.38 -24.89 21.61
N TYR A 145 -40.16 -24.99 21.11
CA TYR A 145 -38.98 -24.54 21.81
C TYR A 145 -38.01 -23.77 20.90
N LEU A 146 -37.22 -22.89 21.50
CA LEU A 146 -36.25 -22.03 20.83
C LEU A 146 -34.84 -22.25 21.40
N PRO A 147 -33.98 -23.05 20.74
CA PRO A 147 -32.62 -23.28 21.21
C PRO A 147 -31.72 -22.10 20.83
N ALA A 148 -30.98 -21.53 21.78
CA ALA A 148 -30.12 -20.36 21.53
C ALA A 148 -28.70 -20.72 21.10
N LYS A 149 -28.22 -21.92 21.44
CA LYS A 149 -26.84 -22.38 21.21
C LYS A 149 -26.80 -23.75 20.55
N ALA A 150 -25.89 -23.95 19.59
CA ALA A 150 -25.71 -25.24 18.94
C ALA A 150 -25.13 -26.31 19.88
N GLY A 151 -25.40 -27.57 19.56
CA GLY A 151 -24.97 -28.75 20.27
C GLY A 151 -26.10 -29.74 20.51
N GLN A 152 -25.84 -30.77 21.31
CA GLN A 152 -26.82 -31.83 21.58
C GLN A 152 -27.76 -31.43 22.72
N TYR A 153 -29.06 -31.57 22.50
CA TYR A 153 -30.11 -31.35 23.49
C TYR A 153 -30.83 -32.66 23.79
N ASP A 154 -31.10 -32.93 25.05
CA ASP A 154 -31.86 -34.07 25.53
C ASP A 154 -33.25 -33.58 25.99
N ILE A 155 -34.30 -33.99 25.28
CA ILE A 155 -35.70 -33.65 25.57
C ILE A 155 -36.31 -34.79 26.39
N ALA A 156 -36.45 -34.57 27.68
CA ALA A 156 -37.11 -35.47 28.60
C ALA A 156 -38.61 -35.19 28.67
N ILE A 157 -39.42 -36.22 28.41
CA ILE A 157 -40.87 -36.20 28.46
C ILE A 157 -41.30 -37.30 29.43
N LYS A 158 -41.95 -36.90 30.52
CA LYS A 158 -42.47 -37.79 31.56
C LYS A 158 -43.97 -37.66 31.65
N PHE A 159 -44.65 -38.76 31.94
CA PHE A 159 -46.06 -38.80 32.27
C PHE A 159 -46.22 -39.49 33.63
N ALA A 160 -46.83 -38.79 34.59
CA ALA A 160 -46.92 -39.21 36.00
C ALA A 160 -45.56 -39.66 36.56
N GLU A 161 -44.54 -38.81 36.42
CA GLU A 161 -43.15 -39.04 36.85
C GLU A 161 -42.36 -40.15 36.12
N HIS A 162 -42.97 -40.88 35.19
CA HIS A 162 -42.31 -41.94 34.41
C HIS A 162 -42.02 -41.49 32.97
N HIS A 163 -40.84 -41.85 32.43
CA HIS A 163 -40.53 -41.55 31.04
C HIS A 163 -41.51 -42.23 30.07
N ILE A 164 -41.85 -41.51 29.00
CA ILE A 164 -42.59 -42.08 27.87
C ILE A 164 -41.62 -42.87 26.96
N PRO A 165 -42.10 -43.76 26.09
CA PRO A 165 -41.26 -44.46 25.13
C PRO A 165 -40.45 -43.48 24.26
N GLY A 166 -39.14 -43.72 24.15
CA GLY A 166 -38.22 -42.88 23.38
C GLY A 166 -37.64 -41.69 24.14
N SER A 167 -38.14 -41.37 25.34
CA SER A 167 -37.57 -40.32 26.17
C SER A 167 -36.34 -40.81 26.97
N PRO A 168 -35.27 -40.00 27.10
CA PRO A 168 -35.07 -38.69 26.48
C PRO A 168 -34.77 -38.77 24.98
N PHE A 169 -35.36 -37.83 24.21
CA PHE A 169 -35.09 -37.68 22.78
C PHE A 169 -33.82 -36.83 22.58
N ARG A 170 -32.86 -37.34 21.81
CA ARG A 170 -31.59 -36.64 21.55
C ARG A 170 -31.68 -35.87 20.24
N VAL A 171 -31.65 -34.54 20.33
CA VAL A 171 -31.76 -33.64 19.18
C VAL A 171 -30.43 -32.92 18.97
N ASN A 172 -29.89 -33.01 17.76
CA ASN A 172 -28.68 -32.26 17.41
C ASN A 172 -29.09 -30.88 16.85
N VAL A 173 -28.76 -29.81 17.57
CA VAL A 173 -29.04 -28.43 17.17
C VAL A 173 -27.82 -27.86 16.46
N ARG A 174 -28.00 -27.38 15.23
CA ARG A 174 -26.93 -26.74 14.45
C ARG A 174 -27.10 -25.24 14.45
N ASP A 175 -26.01 -24.51 14.28
CA ASP A 175 -26.12 -23.07 14.08
C ASP A 175 -26.73 -22.73 12.73
N ARG A 176 -27.48 -21.63 12.69
CA ARG A 176 -28.03 -21.09 11.44
C ARG A 176 -26.90 -20.57 10.55
N LEU A 177 -26.60 -21.29 9.47
CA LEU A 177 -25.81 -20.79 8.35
C LEU A 177 -26.73 -20.02 7.40
N ASP A 178 -26.52 -18.72 7.24
CA ASP A 178 -27.31 -17.88 6.35
C ASP A 178 -26.40 -16.92 5.57
N ALA A 179 -25.93 -17.37 4.40
CA ALA A 179 -25.07 -16.58 3.52
C ALA A 179 -25.72 -15.24 3.10
N ASN A 180 -27.05 -15.12 3.12
CA ASN A 180 -27.74 -13.87 2.78
C ASN A 180 -27.52 -12.75 3.79
N ARG A 181 -26.97 -13.07 4.96
CA ARG A 181 -26.66 -12.11 6.02
C ARG A 181 -25.19 -11.68 6.02
N VAL A 182 -24.41 -12.11 5.02
CA VAL A 182 -23.06 -11.62 4.78
C VAL A 182 -23.12 -10.27 4.06
N ASN A 183 -22.36 -9.31 4.56
CA ASN A 183 -22.22 -7.99 3.96
C ASN A 183 -20.81 -7.82 3.39
N VAL A 184 -20.70 -7.25 2.18
CA VAL A 184 -19.42 -7.05 1.51
C VAL A 184 -19.19 -5.58 1.23
N LYS A 185 -17.99 -5.11 1.56
CA LYS A 185 -17.49 -3.79 1.20
C LYS A 185 -16.27 -3.94 0.31
N MET A 186 -16.32 -3.34 -0.87
CA MET A 186 -15.24 -3.33 -1.85
C MET A 186 -15.25 -1.99 -2.58
N SER A 187 -14.12 -1.60 -3.17
CA SER A 187 -14.03 -0.39 -3.98
C SER A 187 -14.97 -0.47 -5.20
N SER A 188 -15.66 0.62 -5.50
CA SER A 188 -16.47 0.76 -6.73
C SER A 188 -15.60 0.90 -7.99
N THR A 189 -14.33 1.26 -7.82
CA THR A 189 -13.35 1.42 -8.90
C THR A 189 -12.09 0.64 -8.59
N MET A 190 -11.66 -0.21 -9.51
CA MET A 190 -10.44 -1.01 -9.38
C MET A 190 -9.51 -0.70 -10.55
N ARG A 191 -8.18 -0.77 -10.32
CA ARG A 191 -7.16 -0.54 -11.35
C ARG A 191 -6.20 -1.72 -11.43
N ALA A 192 -5.74 -2.03 -12.63
CA ALA A 192 -4.73 -3.04 -12.85
C ALA A 192 -3.45 -2.71 -12.09
N ASN A 193 -2.78 -3.73 -11.57
CA ASN A 193 -1.54 -3.67 -10.79
C ASN A 193 -1.64 -2.89 -9.46
N VAL A 194 -2.85 -2.58 -8.99
CA VAL A 194 -3.11 -1.93 -7.70
C VAL A 194 -3.73 -2.92 -6.74
N LEU A 195 -3.19 -3.04 -5.53
CA LEU A 195 -3.73 -3.88 -4.47
C LEU A 195 -5.17 -3.46 -4.13
N GLN A 196 -6.09 -4.39 -4.21
CA GLN A 196 -7.50 -4.22 -3.87
C GLN A 196 -7.81 -4.94 -2.56
N GLU A 197 -8.63 -4.30 -1.72
CA GLU A 197 -9.13 -4.85 -0.47
C GLU A 197 -10.65 -5.09 -0.55
N ILE A 198 -11.09 -6.27 -0.14
CA ILE A 198 -12.50 -6.63 0.03
C ILE A 198 -12.70 -7.00 1.49
N THR A 199 -13.61 -6.31 2.17
CA THR A 199 -14.05 -6.67 3.53
C THR A 199 -15.33 -7.50 3.46
N ILE A 200 -15.34 -8.63 4.15
CA ILE A 200 -16.46 -9.56 4.25
C ILE A 200 -16.88 -9.64 5.72
N ASP A 201 -18.10 -9.19 6.01
CA ASP A 201 -18.70 -9.21 7.34
C ASP A 201 -19.79 -10.29 7.40
N GLY A 202 -19.45 -11.43 8.01
CA GLY A 202 -20.35 -12.55 8.21
C GLY A 202 -20.81 -12.71 9.65
N GLN A 203 -20.68 -11.69 10.51
CA GLN A 203 -21.01 -11.78 11.94
C GLN A 203 -22.44 -12.23 12.21
N THR A 204 -23.35 -11.97 11.27
CA THR A 204 -24.76 -12.35 11.39
C THR A 204 -25.17 -13.53 10.50
N ALA A 205 -24.22 -14.09 9.74
CA ALA A 205 -24.42 -15.23 8.84
C ALA A 205 -24.24 -16.60 9.51
N GLY A 206 -23.91 -16.60 10.80
CA GLY A 206 -23.58 -17.83 11.56
C GLY A 206 -22.16 -18.32 11.28
N PRO A 207 -21.80 -19.52 11.79
CA PRO A 207 -20.46 -20.06 11.62
C PRO A 207 -20.16 -20.36 10.16
N GLY A 208 -19.03 -19.87 9.67
CA GLY A 208 -18.59 -20.11 8.31
C GLY A 208 -17.29 -19.41 7.97
N SER A 209 -16.78 -19.70 6.78
CA SER A 209 -15.61 -19.03 6.22
C SER A 209 -15.91 -18.56 4.80
N PRO A 210 -15.40 -17.37 4.41
CA PRO A 210 -15.57 -16.89 3.05
C PRO A 210 -14.61 -17.59 2.09
N SER A 211 -15.04 -17.77 0.85
CA SER A 211 -14.16 -18.06 -0.29
C SER A 211 -14.38 -17.03 -1.38
N ILE A 212 -13.29 -16.61 -2.02
CA ILE A 212 -13.31 -15.57 -3.05
C ILE A 212 -12.45 -16.02 -4.23
N ASP A 213 -13.07 -16.05 -5.40
CA ASP A 213 -12.42 -16.35 -6.66
C ASP A 213 -12.58 -15.17 -7.61
N ILE A 214 -11.47 -14.73 -8.19
CA ILE A 214 -11.44 -13.67 -9.19
C ILE A 214 -11.17 -14.30 -10.55
N THR A 215 -12.06 -14.08 -11.51
CA THR A 215 -11.92 -14.48 -12.90
C THR A 215 -11.66 -13.25 -13.75
N ASP A 216 -10.54 -13.22 -14.48
CA ASP A 216 -10.15 -12.11 -15.36
C ASP A 216 -10.82 -12.17 -16.75
N ILE A 217 -10.51 -11.18 -17.58
CA ILE A 217 -11.01 -11.05 -18.96
C ILE A 217 -10.69 -12.25 -19.88
N HIS A 218 -9.69 -13.04 -19.52
CA HIS A 218 -9.27 -14.22 -20.28
C HIS A 218 -9.85 -15.52 -19.70
N GLY A 219 -10.73 -15.43 -18.70
CA GLY A 219 -11.31 -16.57 -18.01
C GLY A 219 -10.37 -17.24 -17.00
N ARG A 220 -9.23 -16.62 -16.65
CA ARG A 220 -8.30 -17.17 -15.67
C ARG A 220 -8.84 -16.90 -14.27
N ARG A 221 -9.12 -17.97 -13.53
CA ARG A 221 -9.63 -17.94 -12.16
C ARG A 221 -8.50 -18.05 -11.15
N LYS A 222 -8.48 -17.16 -10.15
CA LYS A 222 -7.50 -17.15 -9.06
C LYS A 222 -8.17 -16.86 -7.71
N PRO A 223 -7.88 -17.63 -6.65
CA PRO A 223 -8.40 -17.34 -5.33
C PRO A 223 -7.73 -16.08 -4.73
N ALA A 224 -8.50 -15.31 -3.94
CA ALA A 224 -7.97 -14.20 -3.16
C ALA A 224 -7.18 -14.71 -1.94
N ASN A 225 -6.24 -13.91 -1.44
CA ASN A 225 -5.64 -14.16 -0.13
C ASN A 225 -6.56 -13.61 0.96
N ILE A 226 -7.12 -14.49 1.80
CA ILE A 226 -8.12 -14.12 2.82
C ILE A 226 -7.48 -14.23 4.21
N ARG A 227 -7.63 -13.18 5.02
CA ARG A 227 -7.17 -13.11 6.40
C ARG A 227 -8.30 -12.68 7.35
N PRO A 228 -8.42 -13.27 8.55
CA PRO A 228 -9.35 -12.79 9.55
C PRO A 228 -8.91 -11.41 10.07
N ARG A 229 -9.88 -10.50 10.28
CA ARG A 229 -9.66 -9.17 10.87
C ARG A 229 -10.33 -9.02 12.24
N GLY A 230 -11.32 -9.87 12.54
CA GLY A 230 -12.02 -9.95 13.82
C GLY A 230 -12.98 -11.14 13.83
N GLU A 231 -13.72 -11.33 14.91
CA GLU A 231 -14.73 -12.39 14.96
C GLU A 231 -15.77 -12.19 13.85
N GLY A 232 -15.88 -13.16 12.94
CA GLY A 232 -16.82 -13.14 11.82
C GLY A 232 -16.51 -12.12 10.71
N VAL A 233 -15.39 -11.39 10.78
CA VAL A 233 -14.99 -10.37 9.79
C VAL A 233 -13.67 -10.75 9.15
N TYR A 234 -13.65 -10.75 7.82
CA TYR A 234 -12.52 -11.16 7.00
C TYR A 234 -12.13 -10.04 6.04
N VAL A 235 -10.86 -10.00 5.68
CA VAL A 235 -10.31 -9.13 4.66
C VAL A 235 -9.65 -10.00 3.61
N ALA A 236 -9.98 -9.75 2.35
CA ALA A 236 -9.34 -10.38 1.22
C ALA A 236 -8.57 -9.35 0.40
N GLU A 237 -7.37 -9.74 -0.02
CA GLU A 237 -6.48 -8.91 -0.80
C GLU A 237 -6.17 -9.59 -2.13
N PHE A 238 -6.22 -8.81 -3.21
CA PHE A 238 -5.80 -9.26 -4.53
C PHE A 238 -5.31 -8.11 -5.40
N THR A 239 -4.48 -8.42 -6.39
CA THR A 239 -3.96 -7.44 -7.35
C THR A 239 -4.34 -7.88 -8.77
N PRO A 240 -5.37 -7.28 -9.39
CA PRO A 240 -5.75 -7.62 -10.77
C PRO A 240 -4.60 -7.26 -11.71
N GLN A 241 -4.23 -8.15 -12.62
CA GLN A 241 -3.09 -7.95 -13.52
C GLN A 241 -3.48 -7.38 -14.89
N ALA A 242 -4.75 -7.54 -15.27
CA ALA A 242 -5.28 -7.11 -16.56
C ALA A 242 -6.34 -6.02 -16.35
N GLU A 243 -6.48 -5.14 -17.33
CA GLU A 243 -7.62 -4.23 -17.46
C GLU A 243 -8.83 -4.95 -18.08
N GLY A 244 -10.02 -4.40 -17.88
CA GLY A 244 -11.29 -4.90 -18.42
C GLY A 244 -12.16 -5.66 -17.41
N PRO A 245 -13.21 -6.35 -17.90
CA PRO A 245 -14.22 -6.97 -17.04
C PRO A 245 -13.66 -8.13 -16.20
N HIS A 246 -13.84 -8.06 -14.88
CA HIS A 246 -13.52 -9.11 -13.94
C HIS A 246 -14.80 -9.58 -13.23
N ARG A 247 -14.88 -10.89 -12.98
CA ARG A 247 -15.95 -11.52 -12.20
C ARG A 247 -15.38 -11.96 -10.86
N ILE A 248 -15.99 -11.51 -9.76
CA ILE A 248 -15.59 -11.84 -8.40
C ILE A 248 -16.71 -12.67 -7.77
N ASP A 249 -16.45 -13.96 -7.62
CA ASP A 249 -17.34 -14.91 -6.97
C ASP A 249 -17.00 -14.96 -5.49
N ILE A 250 -17.95 -14.56 -4.63
CA ILE A 250 -17.82 -14.62 -3.16
C ILE A 250 -18.85 -15.63 -2.63
N ASN A 251 -18.39 -16.56 -1.80
CA ASN A 251 -19.24 -17.52 -1.10
C ASN A 251 -18.97 -17.49 0.40
N TRP A 252 -19.93 -17.96 1.19
CA TRP A 252 -19.84 -18.19 2.62
C TRP A 252 -20.19 -19.66 2.89
N SER A 253 -19.21 -20.47 3.29
CA SER A 253 -19.35 -21.93 3.44
C SER A 253 -20.01 -22.59 2.23
N ASP A 254 -19.43 -22.37 1.04
CA ASP A 254 -19.87 -22.89 -0.27
C ASP A 254 -21.22 -22.37 -0.79
N GLN A 255 -21.89 -21.45 -0.07
CA GLN A 255 -23.11 -20.79 -0.55
C GLN A 255 -22.79 -19.38 -1.07
N PRO A 256 -23.29 -19.01 -2.27
CA PRO A 256 -23.09 -17.65 -2.78
C PRO A 256 -23.79 -16.64 -1.87
N ILE A 257 -23.07 -15.55 -1.57
CA ILE A 257 -23.64 -14.42 -0.82
C ILE A 257 -24.52 -13.55 -1.73
N PRO A 258 -25.31 -12.61 -1.20
CA PRO A 258 -26.08 -11.68 -2.01
C PRO A 258 -25.19 -10.92 -3.00
N GLN A 259 -25.70 -10.70 -4.21
CA GLN A 259 -25.03 -9.99 -5.32
C GLN A 259 -23.80 -10.70 -5.90
N SER A 260 -23.36 -11.82 -5.33
CA SER A 260 -22.36 -12.67 -5.97
C SER A 260 -22.97 -13.36 -7.21
N PRO A 261 -22.30 -13.37 -8.36
CA PRO A 261 -20.98 -12.77 -8.61
C PRO A 261 -21.02 -11.26 -8.86
N PHE A 262 -19.99 -10.55 -8.40
CA PHE A 262 -19.77 -9.14 -8.69
C PHE A 262 -19.02 -8.99 -10.01
N ASN A 263 -19.58 -8.25 -10.96
CA ASN A 263 -18.93 -7.92 -12.24
C ASN A 263 -18.36 -6.50 -12.16
N ILE A 264 -17.04 -6.36 -12.24
CA ILE A 264 -16.33 -5.08 -12.08
C ILE A 264 -15.47 -4.80 -13.31
N GLN A 265 -15.51 -3.56 -13.78
CA GLN A 265 -14.58 -3.09 -14.80
C GLN A 265 -13.29 -2.64 -14.13
N VAL A 266 -12.21 -3.40 -14.32
CA VAL A 266 -10.86 -3.00 -13.88
C VAL A 266 -10.30 -2.01 -14.89
N LEU A 267 -9.95 -0.82 -14.43
CA LEU A 267 -9.37 0.24 -15.25
C LEU A 267 -7.86 0.02 -15.46
N PRO A 268 -7.23 0.70 -16.43
CA PRO A 268 -5.77 0.69 -16.59
C PRO A 268 -5.05 1.16 -15.31
N HIS A 269 -3.76 0.85 -15.15
CA HIS A 269 -2.98 1.32 -13.99
C HIS A 269 -2.97 2.85 -13.89
N PHE A 270 -2.80 3.51 -15.03
CA PHE A 270 -2.87 4.95 -15.20
C PHE A 270 -3.45 5.34 -16.57
N GLU A 271 -3.94 6.56 -16.71
CA GLU A 271 -4.59 7.12 -17.90
C GLU A 271 -4.08 8.55 -18.18
N PRO A 272 -3.06 8.72 -19.05
CA PRO A 272 -2.44 10.03 -19.31
C PRO A 272 -3.43 11.11 -19.81
N ASN A 273 -4.50 10.69 -20.50
CA ASN A 273 -5.54 11.60 -21.01
C ASN A 273 -6.45 12.18 -19.93
N LYS A 274 -6.41 11.62 -18.71
CA LYS A 274 -7.14 12.14 -17.54
C LYS A 274 -6.31 13.13 -16.72
N VAL A 275 -5.03 13.28 -17.03
CA VAL A 275 -4.17 14.28 -16.39
C VAL A 275 -4.57 15.67 -16.89
N ILE A 276 -4.75 16.60 -15.96
CA ILE A 276 -5.05 18.01 -16.27
C ILE A 276 -3.81 18.84 -15.96
N VAL A 277 -3.39 19.67 -16.91
CA VAL A 277 -2.28 20.62 -16.72
C VAL A 277 -2.85 22.03 -16.89
N ASP A 278 -2.67 22.87 -15.88
CA ASP A 278 -3.21 24.24 -15.86
C ASP A 278 -2.31 25.19 -15.07
N GLY A 279 -2.34 26.48 -15.41
CA GLY A 279 -1.59 27.51 -14.69
C GLY A 279 -0.92 28.55 -15.60
N PRO A 280 -0.35 29.62 -15.02
CA PRO A 280 0.29 30.69 -15.79
C PRO A 280 1.56 30.20 -16.53
N GLY A 281 2.29 29.24 -15.95
CA GLY A 281 3.54 28.67 -16.47
C GLY A 281 3.43 27.88 -17.78
N ILE A 282 2.23 27.67 -18.31
CA ILE A 282 2.01 26.98 -19.59
C ILE A 282 1.20 27.82 -20.59
N ARG A 283 1.04 29.12 -20.32
CA ARG A 283 0.31 30.08 -21.17
C ARG A 283 1.29 31.03 -21.85
N ASN A 284 0.90 31.62 -22.97
CA ASN A 284 1.71 32.69 -23.60
C ASN A 284 1.70 33.96 -22.75
N GLY A 285 2.76 34.76 -22.87
CA GLY A 285 2.89 36.04 -22.15
C GLY A 285 3.56 35.91 -20.78
N ILE A 286 4.36 34.86 -20.58
CA ILE A 286 5.17 34.72 -19.37
C ILE A 286 6.34 35.70 -19.43
N SER A 287 6.61 36.37 -18.32
CA SER A 287 7.74 37.27 -18.16
C SER A 287 9.06 36.50 -18.09
N ALA A 288 10.02 36.86 -18.92
CA ALA A 288 11.40 36.41 -18.80
C ALA A 288 11.99 36.88 -17.47
N SER A 289 12.96 36.12 -16.96
CA SER A 289 13.70 36.36 -15.73
C SER A 289 12.86 36.38 -14.44
N LEU A 290 11.57 36.08 -14.50
CA LEU A 290 10.69 35.95 -13.33
C LEU A 290 10.23 34.50 -13.16
N GLU A 291 10.10 34.06 -11.91
CA GLU A 291 9.60 32.73 -11.62
C GLU A 291 8.12 32.59 -12.01
N THR A 292 7.75 31.46 -12.59
CA THR A 292 6.38 31.10 -12.90
C THR A 292 6.09 29.66 -12.47
N HIS A 293 4.82 29.28 -12.49
CA HIS A 293 4.41 27.94 -12.09
C HIS A 293 3.19 27.44 -12.85
N PHE A 294 3.03 26.12 -12.88
CA PHE A 294 1.80 25.47 -13.29
C PHE A 294 1.52 24.26 -12.40
N ARG A 295 0.31 23.72 -12.52
CA ARG A 295 -0.21 22.61 -11.75
C ARG A 295 -0.48 21.42 -12.67
N ILE A 296 -0.18 20.22 -12.17
CA ILE A 296 -0.59 18.95 -12.77
C ILE A 296 -1.56 18.27 -11.80
N ASP A 297 -2.72 17.83 -12.28
CA ASP A 297 -3.74 17.11 -11.53
C ASP A 297 -3.87 15.69 -12.08
N THR A 298 -3.62 14.68 -11.25
CA THR A 298 -3.61 13.27 -11.63
C THR A 298 -4.67 12.47 -10.88
N ARG A 299 -5.58 13.12 -10.14
CA ARG A 299 -6.56 12.44 -9.25
C ARG A 299 -7.44 11.42 -9.97
N ASP A 300 -7.81 11.71 -11.21
CA ASP A 300 -8.60 10.81 -12.05
C ASP A 300 -7.74 9.94 -13.00
N ALA A 301 -6.43 10.13 -12.98
CA ALA A 301 -5.49 9.51 -13.93
C ALA A 301 -4.88 8.20 -13.43
N GLY A 302 -5.20 7.74 -12.22
CA GLY A 302 -4.64 6.51 -11.67
C GLY A 302 -3.31 6.71 -10.96
N PHE A 303 -2.43 5.71 -11.01
CA PHE A 303 -1.25 5.63 -10.14
C PHE A 303 0.03 5.67 -10.95
N GLU A 304 0.59 6.86 -11.11
CA GLU A 304 1.93 7.09 -11.67
C GLU A 304 2.43 8.49 -11.27
N GLN A 305 3.70 8.82 -11.53
CA GLN A 305 4.27 10.15 -11.31
C GLN A 305 4.39 10.93 -12.63
N PRO A 306 4.16 12.26 -12.60
CA PRO A 306 4.40 13.10 -13.76
C PRO A 306 5.91 13.37 -13.96
N ASP A 307 6.32 13.38 -15.22
CA ASP A 307 7.65 13.80 -15.68
C ASP A 307 7.53 15.10 -16.48
N VAL A 308 8.44 16.04 -16.23
CA VAL A 308 8.40 17.39 -16.83
C VAL A 308 9.75 17.78 -17.39
N LEU A 309 9.80 18.07 -18.68
CA LEU A 309 11.00 18.54 -19.38
C LEU A 309 10.74 19.87 -20.06
N ILE A 310 11.49 20.90 -19.69
CA ILE A 310 11.35 22.25 -20.24
C ILE A 310 12.58 22.59 -21.08
N LYS A 311 12.38 22.91 -22.36
CA LYS A 311 13.43 23.36 -23.28
C LYS A 311 13.30 24.85 -23.56
N ASN A 312 14.44 25.55 -23.52
CA ASN A 312 14.54 26.95 -23.91
C ASN A 312 14.53 27.11 -25.46
N PRO A 313 14.55 28.34 -25.99
CA PRO A 313 14.55 28.60 -27.43
C PRO A 313 15.75 28.01 -28.19
N GLU A 314 16.85 27.72 -27.49
CA GLU A 314 18.07 27.10 -28.03
C GLU A 314 17.99 25.56 -28.01
N GLY A 315 16.91 25.00 -27.48
CA GLY A 315 16.70 23.56 -27.33
C GLY A 315 17.36 22.94 -26.09
N LEU A 316 17.98 23.75 -25.24
CA LEU A 316 18.63 23.33 -24.00
C LEU A 316 17.60 23.13 -22.89
N LEU A 317 17.80 22.12 -22.06
CA LEU A 317 16.96 21.88 -20.89
C LEU A 317 17.20 22.95 -19.83
N ILE A 318 16.13 23.45 -19.23
CA ILE A 318 16.21 24.31 -18.04
C ILE A 318 15.68 23.56 -16.81
N SER A 319 16.19 23.93 -15.64
CA SER A 319 15.77 23.34 -14.38
C SER A 319 14.34 23.74 -14.03
N SER A 320 13.64 22.82 -13.37
CA SER A 320 12.34 23.06 -12.76
C SER A 320 12.26 22.36 -11.41
N LYS A 321 11.45 22.87 -10.50
CA LYS A 321 11.15 22.28 -9.20
C LYS A 321 9.75 21.67 -9.24
N ILE A 322 9.66 20.38 -8.93
CA ILE A 322 8.39 19.66 -8.81
C ILE A 322 8.08 19.49 -7.32
N ILE A 323 6.89 19.92 -6.91
CA ILE A 323 6.39 19.79 -5.54
C ILE A 323 5.16 18.89 -5.58
N ASP A 324 5.24 17.73 -4.92
CA ASP A 324 4.10 16.83 -4.71
C ASP A 324 3.30 17.27 -3.48
N ASN A 325 2.03 17.62 -3.68
CA ASN A 325 1.13 18.05 -2.61
C ASN A 325 0.54 16.87 -1.83
N LYS A 326 0.82 15.62 -2.23
CA LYS A 326 0.33 14.37 -1.64
C LYS A 326 -1.20 14.20 -1.67
N ASP A 327 -1.86 14.92 -2.57
CA ASP A 327 -3.31 14.85 -2.81
C ASP A 327 -3.64 14.49 -4.27
N GLY A 328 -2.65 14.01 -5.02
CA GLY A 328 -2.75 13.75 -6.46
C GLY A 328 -2.55 15.00 -7.32
N THR A 329 -2.05 16.10 -6.75
CA THR A 329 -1.67 17.31 -7.49
C THR A 329 -0.20 17.66 -7.29
N TYR A 330 0.40 18.24 -8.33
CA TYR A 330 1.80 18.63 -8.36
C TYR A 330 1.92 20.10 -8.76
N LYS A 331 2.78 20.86 -8.08
CA LYS A 331 3.14 22.23 -8.46
C LYS A 331 4.53 22.25 -9.08
N ILE A 332 4.62 22.76 -10.30
CA ILE A 332 5.85 22.84 -11.07
C ILE A 332 6.24 24.31 -11.09
N ILE A 333 7.47 24.61 -10.70
CA ILE A 333 8.02 25.97 -10.62
C ILE A 333 9.25 26.04 -11.50
N TYR A 334 9.35 27.05 -12.36
CA TYR A 334 10.53 27.28 -13.20
C TYR A 334 10.70 28.77 -13.51
N LYS A 335 11.92 29.16 -13.92
CA LYS A 335 12.27 30.54 -14.28
C LYS A 335 12.81 30.58 -15.72
N PRO A 336 12.07 31.10 -16.70
CA PRO A 336 12.58 31.25 -18.06
C PRO A 336 13.51 32.47 -18.14
N ASN A 337 14.80 32.26 -18.32
CA ASN A 337 15.79 33.33 -18.32
C ASN A 337 15.83 34.16 -19.61
N ASP A 338 15.37 33.61 -20.74
CA ASP A 338 15.46 34.24 -22.06
C ASP A 338 14.07 34.51 -22.64
N VAL A 339 13.99 35.51 -23.52
CA VAL A 339 12.81 35.69 -24.38
C VAL A 339 12.79 34.65 -25.48
N GLY A 340 11.58 34.22 -25.88
CA GLY A 340 11.41 33.30 -27.01
C GLY A 340 10.40 32.19 -26.75
N ARG A 341 10.46 31.14 -27.57
CA ARG A 341 9.54 30.00 -27.46
C ARG A 341 10.18 28.87 -26.66
N TYR A 342 9.53 28.52 -25.56
CA TYR A 342 9.86 27.36 -24.72
C TYR A 342 8.95 26.19 -25.08
N ILE A 343 9.48 24.97 -24.94
CA ILE A 343 8.73 23.72 -25.14
C ILE A 343 8.69 22.97 -23.81
N ILE A 344 7.50 22.84 -23.23
CA ILE A 344 7.27 22.12 -21.97
C ILE A 344 6.62 20.77 -22.31
N ASN A 345 7.33 19.68 -22.08
CA ASN A 345 6.81 18.34 -22.22
C ASN A 345 6.36 17.87 -20.84
N VAL A 346 5.09 17.50 -20.72
CA VAL A 346 4.55 16.82 -19.55
C VAL A 346 4.16 15.40 -19.96
N ASN A 347 4.70 14.42 -19.25
CA ASN A 347 4.46 13.00 -19.45
C ASN A 347 3.88 12.37 -18.17
N TYR A 348 3.12 11.30 -18.32
CA TYR A 348 2.60 10.48 -17.22
C TYR A 348 2.80 9.01 -17.58
N GLY A 349 3.64 8.31 -16.83
CA GLY A 349 4.08 6.95 -17.17
C GLY A 349 4.84 6.86 -18.50
N GLY A 350 5.63 7.89 -18.83
CA GLY A 350 6.37 7.99 -20.08
C GLY A 350 5.53 8.37 -21.32
N ILE A 351 4.22 8.56 -21.16
CA ILE A 351 3.30 8.92 -22.25
C ILE A 351 2.94 10.41 -22.14
N PRO A 352 2.96 11.19 -23.24
CA PRO A 352 2.52 12.59 -23.21
C PRO A 352 1.07 12.74 -22.74
N VAL A 353 0.84 13.69 -21.85
CA VAL A 353 -0.53 14.04 -21.40
C VAL A 353 -1.24 14.89 -22.45
N HIS A 354 -2.54 15.09 -22.27
CA HIS A 354 -3.33 15.92 -23.18
C HIS A 354 -2.73 17.33 -23.33
N ASN A 355 -2.59 17.81 -24.57
CA ASN A 355 -1.99 19.09 -24.97
C ASN A 355 -0.46 19.22 -24.80
N SER A 356 0.21 18.20 -24.29
CA SER A 356 1.67 18.12 -24.31
C SER A 356 2.17 17.84 -25.74
N PRO A 357 3.21 18.52 -26.24
CA PRO A 357 3.97 19.57 -25.56
C PRO A 357 3.27 20.94 -25.56
N PHE A 358 3.45 21.69 -24.48
CA PHE A 358 3.01 23.08 -24.36
C PHE A 358 4.08 24.01 -24.95
N ASN A 359 3.71 24.74 -26.01
CA ASN A 359 4.58 25.72 -26.65
C ASN A 359 4.28 27.10 -26.08
N VAL A 360 5.23 27.67 -25.36
CA VAL A 360 5.03 28.87 -24.54
C VAL A 360 5.89 30.01 -25.04
N LYS A 361 5.28 31.14 -25.38
CA LYS A 361 5.99 32.39 -25.71
C LYS A 361 6.28 33.18 -24.42
N VAL A 362 7.57 33.32 -24.14
CA VAL A 362 8.11 34.17 -23.06
C VAL A 362 8.45 35.55 -23.63
N GLU A 363 8.05 36.59 -22.90
CA GLU A 363 8.14 38.00 -23.27
C GLU A 363 9.11 38.74 -22.34
N PRO A 364 9.73 39.85 -22.81
CA PRO A 364 10.67 40.61 -22.00
C PRO A 364 10.02 41.26 -20.78
N THR A 365 10.83 41.54 -19.77
CA THR A 365 10.40 42.21 -18.54
C THR A 365 11.28 43.44 -18.29
N GLY A 366 10.67 44.57 -17.94
CA GLY A 366 11.40 45.82 -17.71
C GLY A 366 11.98 46.44 -18.99
N ASP A 367 12.84 47.45 -18.80
CA ASP A 367 13.53 48.18 -19.86
C ASP A 367 15.06 47.99 -19.73
N PRO A 368 15.66 47.04 -20.46
CA PRO A 368 17.10 46.78 -20.38
C PRO A 368 17.96 47.97 -20.81
N THR A 369 17.40 48.95 -21.56
CA THR A 369 18.14 50.12 -22.01
C THR A 369 18.49 51.09 -20.89
N LYS A 370 17.86 50.91 -19.72
CA LYS A 370 18.13 51.66 -18.50
C LYS A 370 19.21 51.03 -17.63
N CYS A 371 19.69 49.85 -17.97
CA CYS A 371 20.77 49.21 -17.25
C CYS A 371 22.13 49.85 -17.58
N HIS A 372 23.02 49.90 -16.59
CA HIS A 372 24.40 50.37 -16.79
C HIS A 372 25.40 49.39 -16.15
N ILE A 373 26.51 49.12 -16.83
CA ILE A 373 27.56 48.23 -16.32
C ILE A 373 28.79 49.00 -15.87
N SER A 374 29.39 48.56 -14.77
CA SER A 374 30.63 49.10 -14.21
C SER A 374 31.44 47.98 -13.53
N GLY A 375 32.59 48.30 -12.95
CA GLY A 375 33.42 47.35 -12.21
C GLY A 375 34.74 47.00 -12.89
N THR A 376 35.51 46.10 -12.28
CA THR A 376 36.84 45.70 -12.80
C THR A 376 36.73 44.70 -13.95
N GLY A 377 35.64 43.92 -14.01
CA GLY A 377 35.43 42.87 -14.99
C GLY A 377 34.98 43.33 -16.39
N ILE A 378 34.79 44.63 -16.59
CA ILE A 378 34.55 45.19 -17.93
C ILE A 378 35.86 45.61 -18.63
N ASN A 379 37.00 45.50 -17.94
CA ASN A 379 38.29 45.91 -18.48
C ASN A 379 38.69 44.95 -19.63
N PRO A 380 39.08 45.46 -20.83
CA PRO A 380 39.40 44.59 -21.97
C PRO A 380 40.55 43.61 -21.71
N ASN A 381 41.40 43.90 -20.72
CA ASN A 381 42.51 43.07 -20.31
C ASN A 381 42.35 42.66 -18.85
N VAL A 382 42.24 41.36 -18.61
CA VAL A 382 42.13 40.72 -17.29
C VAL A 382 43.26 39.70 -17.13
N GLN A 383 43.51 39.20 -15.92
CA GLN A 383 44.56 38.21 -15.62
C GLN A 383 43.94 36.87 -15.24
N VAL A 384 44.59 35.79 -15.67
CA VAL A 384 44.18 34.43 -15.28
C VAL A 384 44.30 34.25 -13.76
N GLY A 385 43.26 33.66 -13.16
CA GLY A 385 43.22 33.32 -11.74
C GLY A 385 42.86 34.47 -10.79
N GLU A 386 42.65 35.68 -11.30
CA GLU A 386 42.13 36.81 -10.53
C GLU A 386 40.60 36.88 -10.61
N GLU A 387 39.96 37.33 -9.53
CA GLU A 387 38.52 37.57 -9.49
C GLU A 387 38.17 38.96 -10.00
N TYR A 388 37.17 39.02 -10.86
CA TYR A 388 36.66 40.24 -11.46
C TYR A 388 35.18 40.40 -11.15
N THR A 389 34.78 41.65 -10.92
CA THR A 389 33.38 42.01 -10.64
C THR A 389 32.84 42.90 -11.74
N ILE A 390 31.66 42.56 -12.25
CA ILE A 390 30.83 43.43 -13.09
C ILE A 390 29.60 43.80 -12.27
N THR A 391 29.41 45.09 -12.00
CA THR A 391 28.21 45.61 -11.35
C THR A 391 27.23 46.09 -12.40
N VAL A 392 25.99 45.61 -12.35
CA VAL A 392 24.89 45.99 -13.23
C VAL A 392 23.88 46.80 -12.42
N ASP A 393 23.76 48.09 -12.73
CA ASP A 393 22.74 48.97 -12.17
C ASP A 393 21.41 48.77 -12.92
N THR A 394 20.32 48.54 -12.18
CA THR A 394 18.98 48.27 -12.73
C THR A 394 17.88 49.17 -12.14
N HIS A 395 18.21 50.21 -11.38
CA HIS A 395 17.22 51.03 -10.64
C HIS A 395 16.06 51.54 -11.51
N ASP A 396 16.39 52.03 -12.71
CA ASP A 396 15.43 52.62 -13.65
C ASP A 396 14.88 51.60 -14.67
N ALA A 397 15.32 50.34 -14.61
CA ALA A 397 14.97 49.30 -15.58
C ALA A 397 13.62 48.63 -15.27
N GLY A 398 13.05 48.85 -14.08
CA GLY A 398 11.78 48.25 -13.68
C GLY A 398 11.93 46.77 -13.31
N PRO A 399 10.86 45.95 -13.42
CA PRO A 399 10.90 44.56 -12.98
C PRO A 399 11.74 43.70 -13.93
N GLY A 400 12.60 42.85 -13.36
CA GLY A 400 13.45 41.93 -14.10
C GLY A 400 14.61 41.48 -13.23
N THR A 401 15.39 40.50 -13.72
CA THR A 401 16.65 40.10 -13.07
C THR A 401 17.76 40.04 -14.10
N VAL A 402 19.00 40.20 -13.64
CA VAL A 402 20.17 40.05 -14.49
C VAL A 402 20.51 38.58 -14.72
N THR A 403 20.89 38.25 -15.95
CA THR A 403 21.47 36.95 -16.32
C THR A 403 22.72 37.19 -17.14
N CYS A 404 23.74 36.36 -16.96
CA CYS A 404 25.01 36.49 -17.68
C CYS A 404 25.48 35.15 -18.21
N ARG A 405 26.13 35.18 -19.37
CA ARG A 405 26.90 34.07 -19.91
C ARG A 405 28.27 34.57 -20.35
N ILE A 406 29.32 33.92 -19.86
CA ILE A 406 30.69 34.18 -20.23
C ILE A 406 31.20 32.93 -20.92
N ARG A 407 31.69 33.05 -22.16
CA ARG A 407 32.16 31.92 -22.94
C ARG A 407 33.54 32.18 -23.52
N SER A 408 34.47 31.26 -23.30
CA SER A 408 35.76 31.27 -23.98
C SER A 408 35.59 31.10 -25.50
N THR A 409 36.53 31.59 -26.31
CA THR A 409 36.53 31.34 -27.76
C THR A 409 36.66 29.86 -28.15
N LEU A 410 37.02 28.99 -27.20
CA LEU A 410 37.05 27.54 -27.36
C LEU A 410 35.68 26.87 -27.12
N GLY A 411 34.66 27.64 -26.74
CA GLY A 411 33.30 27.15 -26.57
C GLY A 411 32.90 26.83 -25.13
N ASN A 412 33.84 26.84 -24.19
CA ASN A 412 33.57 26.54 -22.78
C ASN A 412 32.93 27.75 -22.10
N ASP A 413 31.77 27.54 -21.46
CA ASP A 413 31.14 28.52 -20.59
C ASP A 413 31.90 28.57 -19.24
N LEU A 414 32.07 29.77 -18.72
CA LEU A 414 32.65 30.03 -17.40
C LEU A 414 31.53 30.04 -16.36
N ASP A 415 31.81 29.56 -15.16
CA ASP A 415 30.89 29.67 -14.03
C ASP A 415 30.88 31.11 -13.50
N ILE A 416 29.72 31.62 -13.13
CA ILE A 416 29.50 33.03 -12.78
C ILE A 416 28.62 33.07 -11.55
N ASP A 417 29.07 33.76 -10.51
CA ASP A 417 28.22 34.08 -9.38
C ASP A 417 27.49 35.40 -9.64
N ILE A 418 26.17 35.41 -9.47
CA ILE A 418 25.33 36.60 -9.66
C ILE A 418 24.63 36.88 -8.34
N VAL A 419 25.06 37.95 -7.69
CA VAL A 419 24.50 38.41 -6.42
C VAL A 419 23.56 39.58 -6.69
N ASP A 420 22.28 39.41 -6.32
CA ASP A 420 21.35 40.53 -6.19
C ASP A 420 21.62 41.22 -4.86
N ASN A 421 22.01 42.50 -4.89
CA ASN A 421 22.34 43.24 -3.67
C ASN A 421 21.10 43.77 -2.94
N GLU A 422 19.90 43.52 -3.47
CA GLU A 422 18.60 44.02 -2.96
C GLU A 422 18.49 45.57 -2.90
N ASP A 423 19.43 46.27 -3.52
CA ASP A 423 19.47 47.72 -3.60
C ASP A 423 19.21 48.26 -5.01
N GLY A 424 18.89 47.38 -5.98
CA GLY A 424 18.73 47.74 -7.39
C GLY A 424 20.00 47.51 -8.23
N THR A 425 21.07 46.96 -7.65
CA THR A 425 22.28 46.54 -8.35
C THR A 425 22.53 45.03 -8.25
N TYR A 426 23.18 44.49 -9.28
CA TYR A 426 23.64 43.09 -9.31
C TYR A 426 25.16 43.06 -9.43
N ASN A 427 25.83 42.21 -8.65
CA ASN A 427 27.25 41.95 -8.80
C ASN A 427 27.49 40.58 -9.43
N LEU A 428 28.23 40.56 -10.54
CA LEU A 428 28.59 39.36 -11.27
C LEU A 428 30.08 39.11 -11.03
N PHE A 429 30.43 37.98 -10.44
CA PHE A 429 31.80 37.59 -10.15
C PHE A 429 32.25 36.48 -11.09
N TYR A 430 33.44 36.63 -11.68
CA TYR A 430 34.04 35.60 -12.52
C TYR A 430 35.56 35.55 -12.40
N ILE A 431 36.13 34.36 -12.59
CA ILE A 431 37.58 34.11 -12.57
C ILE A 431 37.97 33.43 -13.89
N PRO A 432 38.71 34.09 -14.80
CA PRO A 432 39.18 33.43 -16.01
C PRO A 432 40.27 32.42 -15.66
N HIS A 433 40.06 31.14 -15.97
CA HIS A 433 41.00 30.06 -15.62
C HIS A 433 42.07 29.79 -16.67
N ASN A 434 41.81 30.19 -17.91
CA ASN A 434 42.73 29.99 -19.03
C ASN A 434 42.99 31.31 -19.75
N PRO A 435 44.20 31.52 -20.31
CA PRO A 435 44.46 32.69 -21.13
C PRO A 435 43.64 32.63 -22.42
N GLY A 436 43.28 33.80 -22.95
CA GLY A 436 42.50 33.94 -24.19
C GLY A 436 41.27 34.81 -24.07
N ASN A 437 40.45 34.79 -25.11
CA ASN A 437 39.30 35.68 -25.24
C ASN A 437 38.04 35.05 -24.63
N TYR A 438 37.31 35.84 -23.85
CA TYR A 438 36.03 35.49 -23.26
C TYR A 438 34.96 36.47 -23.75
N VAL A 439 33.91 35.94 -24.37
CA VAL A 439 32.72 36.67 -24.79
C VAL A 439 31.77 36.74 -23.60
N ILE A 440 31.50 37.93 -23.09
CA ILE A 440 30.58 38.20 -21.99
C ILE A 440 29.28 38.70 -22.60
N LYS A 441 28.16 38.07 -22.23
CA LYS A 441 26.80 38.48 -22.63
C LYS A 441 25.92 38.65 -21.39
N ILE A 442 25.54 39.88 -21.10
CA ILE A 442 24.69 40.25 -19.98
C ILE A 442 23.31 40.65 -20.52
N LYS A 443 22.27 40.13 -19.87
CA LYS A 443 20.88 40.43 -20.15
C LYS A 443 20.16 40.89 -18.89
N PHE A 444 19.12 41.68 -19.09
CA PHE A 444 18.13 42.04 -18.08
C PHE A 444 16.74 41.73 -18.64
N GLY A 445 15.90 41.05 -17.87
CA GLY A 445 14.55 40.73 -18.32
C GLY A 445 14.50 39.87 -19.59
N GLY A 446 15.53 39.04 -19.81
CA GLY A 446 15.69 38.20 -21.00
C GLY A 446 16.16 38.91 -22.27
N GLN A 447 16.55 40.19 -22.19
CA GLN A 447 17.06 40.98 -23.31
C GLN A 447 18.47 41.53 -23.04
N ASP A 448 19.27 41.68 -24.10
CA ASP A 448 20.63 42.21 -23.99
C ASP A 448 20.62 43.67 -23.49
N ILE A 449 21.51 44.00 -22.56
CA ILE A 449 21.67 45.36 -22.03
C ILE A 449 22.71 46.16 -22.83
N PRO A 450 22.65 47.51 -22.83
CA PRO A 450 23.67 48.34 -23.46
C PRO A 450 25.07 48.05 -22.91
N GLY A 451 26.02 47.77 -23.81
CA GLY A 451 27.40 47.42 -23.45
C GLY A 451 27.57 46.02 -22.85
N GLY A 452 26.49 45.24 -22.69
CA GLY A 452 26.52 43.92 -22.08
C GLY A 452 27.03 42.79 -22.98
N ASP A 453 27.30 43.04 -24.27
CA ASP A 453 27.96 42.09 -25.19
C ASP A 453 29.35 42.62 -25.54
N PHE A 454 30.38 42.05 -24.92
CA PHE A 454 31.77 42.49 -25.08
C PHE A 454 32.75 41.34 -24.89
N VAL A 455 34.01 41.60 -25.23
CA VAL A 455 35.10 40.61 -25.13
C VAL A 455 36.14 41.11 -24.17
N VAL A 456 36.56 40.25 -23.23
CA VAL A 456 37.74 40.45 -22.39
C VAL A 456 38.83 39.46 -22.77
N THR A 457 40.09 39.88 -22.65
CA THR A 457 41.27 39.06 -22.94
C THR A 457 41.99 38.74 -21.63
N ALA A 458 42.03 37.46 -21.26
CA ALA A 458 42.80 37.00 -20.12
C ALA A 458 44.27 36.80 -20.51
N GLY A 459 45.14 37.62 -19.93
CA GLY A 459 46.59 37.55 -20.06
C GLY A 459 47.22 36.59 -19.04
N ASP A 460 48.40 36.09 -19.41
CA ASP A 460 49.17 35.13 -18.61
C ASP A 460 50.09 35.88 -17.62
N THR A 461 49.87 35.71 -16.32
CA THR A 461 50.51 36.51 -15.25
C THR A 461 52.01 36.22 -15.06
N HIS A 462 52.61 35.33 -15.88
CA HIS A 462 53.99 34.85 -15.71
C HIS A 462 55.10 35.67 -16.41
N GLN A 463 54.81 36.83 -17.02
CA GLN A 463 55.86 37.64 -17.69
C GLN A 463 56.46 38.81 -16.90
N GLN A 464 56.05 39.13 -15.67
CA GLN A 464 56.61 40.29 -14.93
C GLN A 464 57.55 40.00 -13.74
N ILE A 465 57.85 38.74 -13.38
CA ILE A 465 58.80 38.42 -12.28
C ILE A 465 60.11 37.79 -12.80
N ARG A 466 60.45 37.97 -14.09
CA ARG A 466 61.66 37.38 -14.70
C ARG A 466 62.89 38.30 -14.68
N ARG A 467 63.14 38.97 -13.55
CA ARG A 467 64.45 39.57 -13.23
C ARG A 467 64.86 39.26 -11.79
N LYS A 468 65.30 38.02 -11.56
CA LYS A 468 66.57 37.65 -10.89
C LYS A 468 66.60 36.13 -10.65
N SER A 469 67.66 35.49 -11.13
CA SER A 469 68.39 34.30 -10.60
C SER A 469 67.60 33.21 -9.86
N GLU A 470 67.72 31.90 -10.08
CA GLU A 470 68.57 31.03 -10.88
C GLU A 470 67.93 29.61 -10.82
N SER A 471 68.25 28.78 -11.81
CA SER A 471 67.99 27.33 -11.97
C SER A 471 67.28 26.52 -10.85
N SER A 472 66.11 25.96 -11.18
CA SER A 472 65.77 24.57 -10.81
C SER A 472 64.85 23.97 -11.87
N THR A 473 65.28 22.84 -12.46
CA THR A 473 64.48 22.04 -13.39
C THR A 473 63.38 21.33 -12.61
N THR A 474 62.13 21.77 -12.72
CA THR A 474 60.98 21.03 -12.19
C THR A 474 60.73 19.79 -13.06
N SER A 475 60.80 18.60 -12.45
CA SER A 475 60.47 17.32 -13.11
C SER A 475 58.98 17.28 -13.47
N LEU A 476 58.65 16.82 -14.68
CA LEU A 476 57.28 16.77 -15.24
C LEU A 476 56.36 15.72 -14.59
N TYR A 477 56.87 14.93 -13.64
CA TYR A 477 56.19 13.80 -13.00
C TYR A 477 56.30 13.89 -11.47
N ARG A 478 55.23 13.53 -10.75
CA ARG A 478 55.28 13.48 -9.28
C ARG A 478 56.23 12.35 -8.83
N PRO A 479 57.13 12.59 -7.85
CA PRO A 479 57.82 11.51 -7.18
C PRO A 479 56.82 10.59 -6.50
N VAL A 480 57.10 9.29 -6.52
CA VAL A 480 56.29 8.26 -5.87
C VAL A 480 57.05 7.76 -4.65
N ASP A 481 56.35 7.63 -3.53
CA ASP A 481 56.89 7.12 -2.26
C ASP A 481 55.99 5.99 -1.75
N PHE A 482 56.51 4.76 -1.76
CA PHE A 482 55.81 3.60 -1.22
C PHE A 482 56.28 3.30 0.19
N ARG A 483 55.37 3.45 1.15
CA ARG A 483 55.62 3.10 2.55
C ARG A 483 55.17 1.68 2.84
N LEU A 484 56.11 0.80 3.16
CA LEU A 484 55.83 -0.63 3.39
C LEU A 484 56.19 -1.04 4.82
N PRO A 485 55.33 -1.78 5.53
CA PRO A 485 55.64 -2.32 6.85
C PRO A 485 56.59 -3.52 6.72
N VAL A 486 57.69 -3.50 7.48
CA VAL A 486 58.78 -4.50 7.37
C VAL A 486 58.98 -5.31 8.65
N GLY A 487 58.09 -5.17 9.63
CA GLY A 487 57.98 -6.09 10.77
C GLY A 487 59.23 -6.19 11.63
N GLY A 488 60.03 -5.13 11.73
CA GLY A 488 61.23 -5.07 12.59
C GLY A 488 62.50 -5.72 12.04
N GLY A 489 62.53 -6.10 10.75
CA GLY A 489 63.74 -6.58 10.08
C GLY A 489 64.76 -5.47 9.76
N LYS A 490 66.04 -5.81 9.57
CA LYS A 490 67.11 -4.86 9.20
C LYS A 490 66.94 -4.35 7.77
N LEU A 491 67.15 -3.04 7.55
CA LEU A 491 67.07 -2.39 6.24
C LEU A 491 67.92 -3.06 5.14
N SER A 492 69.07 -3.64 5.49
CA SER A 492 69.99 -4.32 4.55
C SER A 492 69.38 -5.49 3.78
N ASP A 493 68.24 -6.01 4.26
CA ASP A 493 67.63 -7.22 3.72
C ASP A 493 66.53 -6.92 2.71
N ILE A 494 66.21 -5.64 2.48
CA ILE A 494 65.15 -5.21 1.54
C ILE A 494 65.80 -4.66 0.28
N THR A 495 65.37 -5.19 -0.86
CA THR A 495 65.74 -4.67 -2.19
C THR A 495 64.49 -4.41 -3.00
N ALA A 496 64.57 -3.44 -3.91
CA ALA A 496 63.46 -3.08 -4.76
C ALA A 496 63.93 -2.77 -6.18
N LEU A 497 63.06 -3.03 -7.16
CA LEU A 497 63.33 -2.80 -8.57
C LEU A 497 62.06 -2.29 -9.25
N ILE A 498 62.20 -1.25 -10.06
CA ILE A 498 61.09 -0.68 -10.82
C ILE A 498 61.26 -1.01 -12.29
N ARG A 499 60.25 -1.64 -12.88
CA ARG A 499 60.13 -1.83 -14.32
C ARG A 499 59.25 -0.74 -14.91
N THR A 500 59.80 0.04 -15.84
CA THR A 500 59.07 1.10 -16.57
C THR A 500 58.16 0.51 -17.66
N PRO A 501 57.21 1.27 -18.22
CA PRO A 501 56.36 0.83 -19.32
C PRO A 501 57.15 0.41 -20.57
N THR A 502 58.33 1.00 -20.77
CA THR A 502 59.26 0.65 -21.86
C THR A 502 60.12 -0.58 -21.57
N GLY A 503 59.96 -1.20 -20.39
CA GLY A 503 60.66 -2.41 -19.97
C GLY A 503 62.05 -2.18 -19.37
N LYS A 504 62.43 -0.93 -19.09
CA LYS A 504 63.70 -0.62 -18.41
C LYS A 504 63.58 -0.85 -16.91
N PHE A 505 64.69 -1.23 -16.28
CA PHE A 505 64.76 -1.43 -14.83
C PHE A 505 65.50 -0.29 -14.14
N HIS A 506 64.93 0.22 -13.04
CA HIS A 506 65.48 1.28 -12.20
C HIS A 506 65.53 0.81 -10.75
N THR A 507 66.61 1.16 -10.04
CA THR A 507 66.72 0.92 -8.59
C THR A 507 66.20 2.16 -7.85
N PRO A 508 65.09 2.08 -7.10
CA PRO A 508 64.59 3.19 -6.29
C PRO A 508 65.46 3.42 -5.04
N LEU A 509 65.33 4.59 -4.41
CA LEU A 509 65.94 4.88 -3.12
C LEU A 509 65.09 4.24 -2.01
N ILE A 510 65.73 3.61 -1.02
CA ILE A 510 65.05 2.98 0.12
C ILE A 510 65.55 3.63 1.40
N ASP A 511 64.64 4.24 2.17
CA ASP A 511 64.92 4.86 3.46
C ASP A 511 64.23 4.06 4.59
N ASP A 512 64.92 3.84 5.71
CA ASP A 512 64.32 3.32 6.95
C ASP A 512 63.63 4.47 7.70
N ASN A 513 62.35 4.30 8.05
CA ASN A 513 61.62 5.32 8.79
C ASN A 513 61.77 5.19 10.32
N GLU A 514 62.55 4.22 10.80
CA GLU A 514 62.81 3.94 12.23
C GLU A 514 61.54 3.66 13.08
N ASP A 515 60.41 3.41 12.42
CA ASP A 515 59.12 3.08 13.05
C ASP A 515 58.56 1.72 12.62
N GLY A 516 59.42 0.87 12.05
CA GLY A 516 59.06 -0.46 11.55
C GLY A 516 58.54 -0.48 10.10
N THR A 517 58.66 0.64 9.39
CA THR A 517 58.33 0.77 7.96
C THR A 517 59.53 1.29 7.15
N VAL A 518 59.56 0.98 5.85
CA VAL A 518 60.52 1.57 4.89
C VAL A 518 59.80 2.39 3.84
N SER A 519 60.47 3.43 3.34
CA SER A 519 59.99 4.30 2.26
C SER A 519 60.79 4.03 0.99
N ILE A 520 60.11 3.59 -0.07
CA ILE A 520 60.71 3.36 -1.40
C ILE A 520 60.36 4.54 -2.30
N LYS A 521 61.35 5.39 -2.55
CA LYS A 521 61.21 6.64 -3.31
C LYS A 521 61.72 6.50 -4.73
N TYR A 522 60.90 6.91 -5.69
CA TYR A 522 61.23 6.91 -7.11
C TYR A 522 60.77 8.19 -7.78
N GLN A 523 61.63 8.77 -8.63
CA GLN A 523 61.28 9.88 -9.50
C GLN A 523 61.06 9.35 -10.91
N PRO A 524 59.80 9.28 -11.41
CA PRO A 524 59.53 8.80 -12.76
C PRO A 524 60.06 9.77 -13.82
N SER A 525 60.33 9.22 -15.00
CA SER A 525 60.72 9.95 -16.21
C SER A 525 59.85 9.67 -17.44
N GLU A 526 58.90 8.74 -17.33
CA GLU A 526 58.04 8.27 -18.44
C GLU A 526 56.60 8.12 -17.95
N ILE A 527 55.61 8.35 -18.82
CA ILE A 527 54.18 8.10 -18.52
C ILE A 527 53.83 6.62 -18.69
N GLY A 528 52.86 6.14 -17.92
CA GLY A 528 52.29 4.80 -18.07
C GLY A 528 52.45 3.88 -16.85
N LEU A 529 52.10 2.61 -17.04
CA LEU A 529 52.13 1.58 -16.00
C LEU A 529 53.55 1.13 -15.64
N HIS A 530 53.97 1.43 -14.42
CA HIS A 530 55.20 0.95 -13.81
C HIS A 530 54.89 -0.23 -12.86
N GLU A 531 55.86 -1.12 -12.69
CA GLU A 531 55.77 -2.23 -11.75
C GLU A 531 56.95 -2.17 -10.77
N LEU A 532 56.66 -2.17 -9.47
CA LEU A 532 57.62 -2.18 -8.39
C LEU A 532 57.70 -3.60 -7.80
N ASP A 533 58.81 -4.27 -8.04
CA ASP A 533 59.18 -5.52 -7.39
C ASP A 533 59.90 -5.22 -6.07
N VAL A 534 59.44 -5.80 -4.97
CA VAL A 534 60.05 -5.64 -3.64
C VAL A 534 60.38 -7.01 -3.06
N PHE A 535 61.62 -7.18 -2.63
CA PHE A 535 62.15 -8.41 -2.08
C PHE A 535 62.64 -8.22 -0.64
N TYR A 536 62.37 -9.21 0.20
CA TYR A 536 62.96 -9.35 1.53
C TYR A 536 63.82 -10.62 1.55
N GLN A 537 65.11 -10.49 1.87
CA GLN A 537 66.12 -11.56 1.83
C GLN A 537 66.13 -12.32 0.48
N GLY A 538 65.89 -11.61 -0.62
CA GLY A 538 65.86 -12.17 -1.98
C GLY A 538 64.55 -12.87 -2.37
N GLN A 539 63.51 -12.87 -1.52
CA GLN A 539 62.18 -13.40 -1.83
C GLN A 539 61.16 -12.27 -1.99
N PRO A 540 60.24 -12.32 -2.97
CA PRO A 540 59.25 -11.27 -3.17
C PRO A 540 58.29 -11.20 -1.99
N ILE A 541 58.01 -9.98 -1.51
CA ILE A 541 57.05 -9.78 -0.43
C ILE A 541 55.61 -9.94 -0.92
N ALA A 542 54.68 -10.17 0.00
CA ALA A 542 53.25 -10.26 -0.33
C ALA A 542 52.78 -8.96 -1.01
N GLY A 543 52.18 -9.10 -2.20
CA GLY A 543 51.71 -7.98 -3.01
C GLY A 543 52.68 -7.51 -4.10
N SER A 544 53.93 -8.00 -4.11
CA SER A 544 54.88 -7.76 -5.20
C SER A 544 54.55 -8.61 -6.45
N PRO A 545 54.60 -8.06 -7.68
CA PRO A 545 54.88 -6.67 -8.01
C PRO A 545 53.70 -5.72 -7.75
N PHE A 546 53.99 -4.56 -7.16
CA PHE A 546 53.04 -3.47 -7.00
C PHE A 546 52.97 -2.65 -8.29
N LYS A 547 51.77 -2.50 -8.87
CA LYS A 547 51.60 -1.72 -10.11
C LYS A 547 51.14 -0.31 -9.79
N PHE A 548 51.74 0.69 -10.44
CA PHE A 548 51.34 2.09 -10.31
C PHE A 548 51.40 2.81 -11.65
N HIS A 549 50.47 3.73 -11.89
CA HIS A 549 50.44 4.54 -13.09
C HIS A 549 51.10 5.88 -12.83
N VAL A 550 51.96 6.30 -13.76
CA VAL A 550 52.57 7.63 -13.74
C VAL A 550 51.94 8.45 -14.85
N ASP A 551 51.29 9.53 -14.46
CA ASP A 551 50.79 10.56 -15.37
C ASP A 551 51.67 11.82 -15.31
N GLN A 552 51.61 12.63 -16.36
CA GLN A 552 52.20 13.95 -16.34
C GLN A 552 51.48 14.80 -15.28
N VAL A 553 52.23 15.59 -14.50
CA VAL A 553 51.61 16.50 -13.53
C VAL A 553 50.84 17.58 -14.28
N GLN A 554 49.53 17.38 -14.42
CA GLN A 554 48.61 18.49 -14.62
C GLN A 554 48.24 19.01 -13.23
N THR A 555 48.64 20.25 -12.95
CA THR A 555 48.10 21.00 -11.82
C THR A 555 46.68 21.40 -12.18
N GLY A 556 45.76 20.48 -11.94
CA GLY A 556 44.35 20.77 -11.95
C GLY A 556 43.93 21.58 -10.73
N TYR A 557 42.99 22.49 -10.88
CA TYR A 557 42.39 23.22 -9.76
C TYR A 557 41.14 22.47 -9.27
N VAL A 558 40.99 22.37 -7.94
CA VAL A 558 39.73 22.00 -7.29
C VAL A 558 39.06 23.30 -6.89
N THR A 559 37.87 23.57 -7.42
CA THR A 559 37.08 24.75 -7.04
C THR A 559 35.94 24.31 -6.14
N ALA A 560 35.76 25.01 -5.02
CA ALA A 560 34.59 24.86 -4.17
C ALA A 560 33.76 26.15 -4.27
N TYR A 561 32.45 26.06 -4.46
CA TYR A 561 31.56 27.20 -4.57
C TYR A 561 30.21 26.92 -3.93
N GLY A 562 29.54 27.94 -3.40
CA GLY A 562 28.22 27.83 -2.80
C GLY A 562 28.15 28.54 -1.44
N PRO A 563 26.93 28.87 -0.98
CA PRO A 563 26.71 29.78 0.13
C PRO A 563 27.35 29.32 1.43
N GLY A 564 27.52 28.01 1.63
CA GLY A 564 28.20 27.44 2.79
C GLY A 564 29.72 27.68 2.84
N LEU A 565 30.35 28.33 1.85
CA LEU A 565 31.77 28.70 1.94
C LEU A 565 32.01 30.09 2.53
N SER A 566 31.01 30.97 2.42
CA SER A 566 31.13 32.39 2.78
C SER A 566 30.30 32.77 3.99
N HIS A 567 29.17 32.09 4.24
CA HIS A 567 28.25 32.46 5.31
C HIS A 567 27.36 31.29 5.73
N GLY A 568 27.16 31.13 7.04
CA GLY A 568 26.28 30.12 7.61
C GLY A 568 25.43 30.69 8.74
N VAL A 569 24.18 30.22 8.83
CA VAL A 569 23.23 30.59 9.89
C VAL A 569 23.20 29.47 10.92
N CYS A 570 23.30 29.82 12.20
CA CYS A 570 23.27 28.85 13.29
C CYS A 570 22.00 27.98 13.23
N ASN A 571 22.18 26.66 13.29
CA ASN A 571 21.14 25.62 13.17
C ASN A 571 20.48 25.49 11.78
N GLU A 572 21.04 26.11 10.73
CA GLU A 572 20.58 25.92 9.36
C GLU A 572 21.62 25.17 8.51
N SER A 573 21.16 24.38 7.54
CA SER A 573 22.05 23.64 6.66
C SER A 573 22.77 24.58 5.69
N CYS A 574 24.10 24.57 5.74
CA CYS A 574 24.96 25.31 4.82
C CYS A 574 25.45 24.35 3.74
N ASN A 575 25.40 24.77 2.48
CA ASN A 575 25.72 23.92 1.34
C ASN A 575 26.74 24.58 0.43
N PHE A 576 27.70 23.79 -0.06
CA PHE A 576 28.60 24.19 -1.13
C PHE A 576 28.98 22.97 -1.96
N ARG A 577 29.42 23.19 -3.19
CA ARG A 577 29.76 22.17 -4.16
C ARG A 577 31.23 22.28 -4.53
N ILE A 578 31.89 21.13 -4.63
CA ILE A 578 33.29 21.01 -5.04
C ILE A 578 33.33 20.45 -6.45
N ILE A 579 34.02 21.11 -7.37
CA ILE A 579 34.32 20.63 -8.73
C ILE A 579 35.72 20.04 -8.73
N THR A 580 35.81 18.78 -9.13
CA THR A 580 37.07 18.04 -9.29
C THR A 580 37.35 17.65 -10.74
N LYS A 581 36.51 18.09 -11.69
CA LYS A 581 36.58 17.77 -13.13
C LYS A 581 37.96 17.97 -13.74
N ASP A 582 38.65 19.04 -13.36
CA ASP A 582 39.95 19.40 -13.92
C ASP A 582 41.10 19.15 -12.96
N ALA A 583 40.85 18.63 -11.75
CA ALA A 583 41.80 18.55 -10.63
C ALA A 583 42.91 17.49 -10.80
N GLY A 584 42.79 16.60 -11.79
CA GLY A 584 43.61 15.41 -11.93
C GLY A 584 43.25 14.32 -10.91
N SER A 585 43.98 13.20 -10.91
CA SER A 585 43.75 12.10 -9.97
C SER A 585 44.24 12.43 -8.56
N GLY A 586 43.34 12.42 -7.57
CA GLY A 586 43.66 12.66 -6.15
C GLY A 586 42.46 12.37 -5.23
N GLY A 587 42.70 12.27 -3.91
CA GLY A 587 41.64 12.15 -2.90
C GLY A 587 41.15 13.52 -2.43
N LEU A 588 39.84 13.67 -2.26
CA LEU A 588 39.22 14.89 -1.72
C LEU A 588 38.99 14.74 -0.21
N SER A 589 39.50 15.68 0.58
CA SER A 589 39.27 15.78 2.03
C SER A 589 38.71 17.15 2.36
N VAL A 590 37.67 17.20 3.19
CA VAL A 590 36.96 18.43 3.58
C VAL A 590 36.85 18.47 5.10
N ALA A 591 37.19 19.61 5.69
CA ALA A 591 37.04 19.89 7.11
C ALA A 591 36.44 21.29 7.30
N VAL A 592 35.60 21.44 8.33
CA VAL A 592 35.04 22.73 8.76
C VAL A 592 35.57 23.01 10.16
N GLU A 593 36.33 24.10 10.31
CA GLU A 593 36.92 24.52 11.58
C GLU A 593 36.14 25.68 12.20
N GLY A 594 35.79 25.57 13.48
CA GLY A 594 35.03 26.58 14.21
C GLY A 594 35.04 26.32 15.72
N SER A 595 34.38 27.20 16.50
CA SER A 595 34.27 27.09 17.97
C SER A 595 33.53 25.83 18.44
N SER A 596 32.87 25.11 17.53
CA SER A 596 32.16 23.86 17.77
C SER A 596 32.36 22.89 16.60
N LYS A 597 32.24 21.59 16.85
CA LYS A 597 32.32 20.56 15.80
C LYS A 597 31.04 20.60 14.96
N ALA A 598 31.18 20.78 13.64
CA ALA A 598 30.09 20.67 12.68
C ALA A 598 30.05 19.26 12.05
N GLU A 599 28.85 18.70 11.86
CA GLU A 599 28.66 17.49 11.07
C GLU A 599 28.74 17.85 9.57
N ILE A 600 29.49 17.07 8.79
CA ILE A 600 29.70 17.30 7.35
C ILE A 600 29.20 16.07 6.59
N GLN A 601 28.36 16.29 5.59
CA GLN A 601 27.90 15.27 4.64
C GLN A 601 28.41 15.61 3.24
N CYS A 602 28.96 14.62 2.55
CA CYS A 602 29.44 14.76 1.18
C CYS A 602 28.68 13.78 0.27
N LYS A 603 28.21 14.26 -0.88
CA LYS A 603 27.54 13.46 -1.91
C LYS A 603 28.27 13.64 -3.24
N ASP A 604 28.94 12.59 -3.69
CA ASP A 604 29.52 12.53 -5.03
C ASP A 604 28.41 12.41 -6.09
N ASN A 605 28.39 13.35 -7.02
CA ASN A 605 27.41 13.40 -8.11
C ASN A 605 27.82 12.57 -9.33
N LYS A 606 29.00 11.93 -9.30
CA LYS A 606 29.56 11.09 -10.37
C LYS A 606 29.74 11.79 -11.71
N ASP A 607 29.68 13.11 -11.71
CA ASP A 607 29.91 13.96 -12.87
C ASP A 607 31.21 14.77 -12.71
N GLY A 608 32.03 14.48 -11.69
CA GLY A 608 33.19 15.30 -11.32
C GLY A 608 32.84 16.47 -10.39
N THR A 609 31.66 16.45 -9.77
CA THR A 609 31.29 17.36 -8.67
C THR A 609 30.90 16.60 -7.41
N CYS A 610 31.08 17.23 -6.25
CA CYS A 610 30.72 16.71 -4.93
C CYS A 610 29.93 17.79 -4.16
N ASP A 611 28.68 17.48 -3.77
CA ASP A 611 27.88 18.33 -2.90
C ASP A 611 28.29 18.15 -1.45
N VAL A 612 28.54 19.23 -0.74
CA VAL A 612 28.91 19.26 0.68
C VAL A 612 27.86 20.04 1.47
N THR A 613 27.37 19.43 2.54
CA THR A 613 26.43 20.04 3.48
C THR A 613 27.02 19.99 4.89
N TYR A 614 26.91 21.08 5.64
CA TYR A 614 27.26 21.10 7.06
C TYR A 614 26.31 21.99 7.88
N TRP A 615 26.28 21.79 9.20
CA TRP A 615 25.40 22.53 10.13
C TRP A 615 26.23 23.26 11.18
N PRO A 616 26.36 24.61 11.09
CA PRO A 616 27.01 25.40 12.13
C PRO A 616 26.10 25.50 13.36
N VAL A 617 26.64 25.21 14.55
CA VAL A 617 25.89 25.18 15.82
C VAL A 617 26.27 26.31 16.78
N SER A 618 27.15 27.23 16.37
CA SER A 618 27.57 28.40 17.17
C SER A 618 27.98 29.56 16.30
#